data_AF-A0A937I9S4-F1
#
_entry.id   AF-A0A937I9S4-F1
#
_cell.length_a   1.000
_cell.length_b   1.000
_cell.length_c   1.000
_cell.angle_alpha   90.00
_cell.angle_beta   90.00
_cell.angle_gamma   90.00
#
_symmetry.space_group_name_H-M   'P 1'
#
loop_
_entity.id
_entity.type
_entity.pdbx_description
1 polymer ?
#
loop_
_entity_poly.entity_id
_entity_poly.type
_entity_poly.pdbx_seq_one_letter_code
_entity_poly.pdbx_strand_id
1 'polypeptide(L)'
;MIILLAFLYILNAIAYFYAYKAGFSLLRYMWKEKNIDVYLGTEIIFLIITSLIVFTNQPLNWIIAILMFLHLIGIAWLVGNPSSFYRMAEESINLDQATVENGVVLMFLIYAGLALFSRMVF
;
A
#
# COMPACT_ATOMS: atom_id res chain seq x y z
N MET A 1 -15.88 -5.05 -7.30
CA MET A 1 -14.95 -4.75 -6.18
C MET A 1 -13.48 -4.87 -6.58
N ILE A 2 -13.05 -5.95 -7.24
CA ILE A 2 -11.64 -6.11 -7.68
C ILE A 2 -11.18 -4.97 -8.63
N ILE A 3 -12.03 -4.56 -9.58
CA ILE A 3 -11.71 -3.42 -10.47
C ILE A 3 -11.49 -2.14 -9.66
N LEU A 4 -12.38 -1.85 -8.69
CA LEU A 4 -12.24 -0.69 -7.80
C LEU A 4 -10.92 -0.73 -7.02
N LEU A 5 -10.57 -1.89 -6.43
CA LEU A 5 -9.31 -2.08 -5.72
C LEU A 5 -8.10 -1.78 -6.62
N ALA A 6 -8.09 -2.33 -7.84
CA ALA A 6 -7.03 -2.08 -8.81
C ALA A 6 -6.91 -0.58 -9.16
N PHE A 7 -8.04 0.09 -9.39
CA PHE A 7 -8.04 1.54 -9.65
C PHE A 7 -7.50 2.33 -8.45
N LEU A 8 -7.85 1.97 -7.21
CA LEU A 8 -7.30 2.63 -6.02
C LEU A 8 -5.79 2.46 -5.90
N TYR A 9 -5.27 1.27 -6.21
CA TYR A 9 -3.82 1.05 -6.26
C TYR A 9 -3.15 1.90 -7.35
N ILE A 10 -3.73 1.96 -8.56
CA ILE A 10 -3.22 2.81 -9.66
C ILE A 10 -3.24 4.28 -9.26
N LEU A 11 -4.33 4.76 -8.64
CA LEU A 11 -4.44 6.14 -8.19
C LEU A 11 -3.39 6.48 -7.13
N ASN A 12 -3.09 5.56 -6.21
CA ASN A 12 -2.00 5.74 -5.26
C ASN A 12 -0.63 5.79 -5.96
N ALA A 13 -0.36 4.87 -6.89
CA ALA A 13 0.88 4.91 -7.68
C ALA A 13 1.06 6.25 -8.41
N ILE A 14 0.00 6.74 -9.05
CA ILE A 14 -0.02 8.05 -9.72
C ILE A 14 0.23 9.18 -8.71
N ALA A 15 -0.46 9.16 -7.56
CA ALA A 15 -0.30 10.18 -6.53
C ALA A 15 1.15 10.26 -6.02
N TYR A 16 1.76 9.13 -5.66
CA TYR A 16 3.16 9.08 -5.24
C TYR A 16 4.11 9.53 -6.35
N PHE A 17 3.94 9.04 -7.58
CA PHE A 17 4.80 9.37 -8.70
C PHE A 17 4.77 10.86 -9.05
N TYR A 18 3.58 11.43 -9.22
CA TYR A 18 3.45 12.84 -9.61
C TYR A 18 3.77 13.79 -8.47
N ALA A 19 3.47 13.44 -7.22
CA ALA A 19 3.91 14.21 -6.07
C ALA A 19 5.44 14.32 -6.05
N TYR A 20 6.14 13.17 -6.15
CA TYR A 20 7.59 13.14 -6.11
C TYR A 20 8.20 13.90 -7.30
N LYS A 21 7.66 13.70 -8.51
CA LYS A 21 8.07 14.43 -9.71
C LYS A 21 7.88 15.96 -9.58
N ALA A 22 6.87 16.41 -8.84
CA ALA A 22 6.63 17.83 -8.55
C ALA A 22 7.54 18.39 -7.43
N GLY A 23 8.47 17.59 -6.90
CA GLY A 23 9.38 17.98 -5.81
C GLY A 23 8.80 17.77 -4.41
N PHE A 24 7.63 17.15 -4.28
CA PHE A 24 6.99 16.86 -3.00
C PHE A 24 7.03 15.36 -2.68
N SER A 25 7.76 14.98 -1.63
CA SER A 25 7.78 13.60 -1.15
C SER A 25 6.51 13.27 -0.36
N LEU A 26 5.50 12.73 -1.05
CA LEU A 26 4.29 12.22 -0.41
C LEU A 26 4.64 11.07 0.55
N LEU A 27 5.61 10.24 0.22
CA LEU A 27 6.07 9.16 1.09
C LEU A 27 6.62 9.68 2.42
N ARG A 28 7.55 10.64 2.38
CA ARG A 28 8.08 11.26 3.60
C ARG A 28 6.98 12.01 4.35
N TYR A 29 5.98 12.56 3.66
CA TYR A 29 4.83 13.15 4.32
C TYR A 29 4.03 12.09 5.10
N MET A 30 3.72 10.94 4.48
CA MET A 30 2.90 9.88 5.05
C MET A 30 3.61 9.15 6.21
N TRP A 31 4.93 8.95 6.12
CA TRP A 31 5.72 8.26 7.15
C TRP A 31 6.18 9.14 8.31
N LYS A 32 5.85 10.44 8.32
CA LYS A 32 6.09 11.28 9.50
C LYS A 32 5.16 10.87 10.62
N GLU A 33 5.70 10.75 11.83
CA GLU A 33 4.93 10.37 13.03
C GLU A 33 3.68 11.25 13.23
N LYS A 34 3.80 12.56 13.05
CA LYS A 34 2.66 13.50 13.14
C LYS A 34 1.53 13.29 12.12
N ASN A 35 1.80 12.55 11.05
CA ASN A 35 0.87 12.31 9.94
C ASN A 35 0.50 10.82 9.84
N ILE A 36 0.94 9.99 10.78
CA ILE A 36 0.86 8.53 10.66
C ILE A 36 -0.59 8.04 10.59
N ASP A 37 -1.52 8.75 11.22
CA ASP A 37 -2.94 8.43 11.17
C ASP A 37 -3.49 8.43 9.74
N VAL A 38 -2.93 9.27 8.86
CA VAL A 38 -3.29 9.30 7.43
C VAL A 38 -2.81 8.03 6.74
N TYR A 39 -1.56 7.61 6.97
CA TYR A 39 -1.01 6.37 6.44
C TYR A 39 -1.77 5.14 6.96
N LEU A 40 -1.99 5.07 8.28
CA LEU A 40 -2.75 4.00 8.91
C LEU A 40 -4.18 3.95 8.37
N GLY A 41 -4.82 5.11 8.18
CA GLY A 41 -6.14 5.20 7.55
C GLY A 41 -6.15 4.64 6.13
N THR A 42 -5.14 4.94 5.31
CA THR A 42 -5.03 4.37 3.96
C THR A 42 -4.88 2.84 3.99
N GLU A 43 -4.04 2.30 4.87
CA GLU A 43 -3.86 0.86 5.03
C GLU A 43 -5.14 0.16 5.50
N ILE A 44 -5.87 0.75 6.44
CA ILE A 44 -7.15 0.22 6.93
C ILE A 44 -8.21 0.19 5.81
N ILE A 45 -8.27 1.21 4.95
CA ILE A 45 -9.18 1.23 3.79
C ILE A 45 -8.87 0.05 2.86
N PHE A 46 -7.59 -0.17 2.53
CA PHE A 46 -7.20 -1.30 1.69
C PHE A 46 -7.47 -2.64 2.36
N LEU A 47 -7.21 -2.77 3.66
CA LEU A 47 -7.53 -3.97 4.43
C LEU A 47 -9.03 -4.29 4.39
N ILE A 48 -9.90 -3.28 4.56
CA ILE A 48 -11.36 -3.46 4.49
C ILE A 48 -11.77 -3.93 3.08
N ILE A 49 -11.32 -3.24 2.03
CA ILE A 49 -11.72 -3.58 0.66
C ILE A 49 -11.26 -4.98 0.27
N THR A 50 -10.00 -5.32 0.59
CA THR A 50 -9.45 -6.65 0.32
C THR A 50 -10.17 -7.74 1.13
N SER A 51 -10.46 -7.49 2.42
CA SER A 51 -11.25 -8.40 3.26
C SER A 51 -12.64 -8.66 2.69
N LEU A 52 -13.35 -7.60 2.28
CA LEU A 52 -14.67 -7.74 1.67
C LEU A 52 -14.60 -8.63 0.41
N ILE A 53 -13.61 -8.43 -0.46
CA ILE A 53 -13.43 -9.28 -1.64
C ILE A 53 -13.17 -10.74 -1.25
N VAL A 54 -12.25 -10.98 -0.30
CA VAL A 54 -11.87 -12.33 0.13
C VAL A 54 -13.05 -13.09 0.72
N PHE A 55 -13.83 -12.47 1.60
CA PHE A 55 -14.92 -13.14 2.30
C PHE A 55 -16.23 -13.22 1.50
N THR A 56 -16.34 -12.49 0.39
CA THR A 56 -17.53 -12.54 -0.50
C THR A 56 -17.31 -13.35 -1.78
N ASN A 57 -16.07 -13.65 -2.17
CA ASN A 57 -15.78 -14.42 -3.38
C ASN A 57 -15.68 -15.93 -3.09
N GLN A 58 -16.33 -16.74 -3.93
CA GLN A 58 -16.33 -18.21 -3.85
C GLN A 58 -16.08 -18.79 -5.25
N PRO A 59 -14.98 -19.56 -5.47
CA PRO A 59 -13.98 -19.97 -4.47
C PRO A 59 -13.13 -18.79 -3.96
N LEU A 60 -12.50 -18.97 -2.80
CA LEU A 60 -11.67 -17.95 -2.17
C LEU A 60 -10.60 -17.42 -3.13
N ASN A 61 -10.61 -16.11 -3.38
CA ASN A 61 -9.59 -15.46 -4.21
C ASN A 61 -8.30 -15.29 -3.39
N TRP A 62 -7.41 -16.28 -3.48
CA TRP A 62 -6.18 -16.34 -2.69
C TRP A 62 -5.17 -15.23 -3.05
N ILE A 63 -5.22 -14.71 -4.28
CA ILE A 63 -4.36 -13.59 -4.70
C ILE A 63 -4.73 -12.34 -3.90
N ILE A 64 -6.03 -12.05 -3.77
CA ILE A 64 -6.48 -10.92 -2.96
C ILE A 64 -6.27 -11.19 -1.47
N ALA A 65 -6.33 -12.44 -1.02
CA ALA A 65 -5.99 -12.79 0.37
C ALA A 65 -4.54 -12.45 0.71
N ILE A 66 -3.59 -12.69 -0.21
CA ILE A 66 -2.20 -12.26 -0.02
C ILE A 66 -2.10 -10.74 0.13
N LEU A 67 -2.77 -9.97 -0.73
CA LEU A 67 -2.78 -8.50 -0.63
C LEU A 67 -3.38 -8.02 0.69
N MET A 68 -4.48 -8.65 1.15
CA MET A 68 -5.08 -8.39 2.45
C MET A 68 -4.08 -8.58 3.60
N PHE A 69 -3.33 -9.69 3.59
CA PHE A 69 -2.33 -9.95 4.62
C PHE A 69 -1.15 -8.99 4.59
N LEU A 70 -0.73 -8.51 3.41
CA LEU A 70 0.34 -7.51 3.32
C LEU A 70 -0.06 -6.19 4.01
N HIS A 71 -1.29 -5.72 3.82
CA HIS A 71 -1.82 -4.57 4.55
C HIS A 71 -1.94 -4.85 6.06
N LEU A 72 -2.41 -6.03 6.45
CA LEU A 72 -2.49 -6.41 7.86
C LEU A 72 -1.10 -6.42 8.53
N ILE A 73 -0.08 -6.94 7.85
CA ILE A 73 1.31 -6.95 8.35
C ILE A 73 1.83 -5.52 8.50
N GLY A 74 1.57 -4.64 7.54
CA GLY A 74 1.96 -3.23 7.62
C GLY A 74 1.34 -2.53 8.84
N ILE A 75 0.04 -2.73 9.06
CA ILE A 75 -0.67 -2.20 10.24
C ILE A 75 -0.12 -2.80 11.53
N ALA A 76 0.02 -4.13 11.59
CA ALA A 76 0.50 -4.83 12.78
C ALA A 76 1.93 -4.41 13.14
N TRP A 77 2.80 -4.19 12.15
CA TRP A 77 4.15 -3.69 12.39
C TRP A 77 4.14 -2.28 12.96
N LEU A 78 3.38 -1.37 12.33
CA LEU A 78 3.29 0.02 12.76
C LEU A 78 2.73 0.14 14.18
N VAL A 79 1.67 -0.60 14.49
CA VAL A 79 1.02 -0.54 15.81
C VAL A 79 1.81 -1.32 16.88
N GLY A 80 2.35 -2.49 16.52
CA GLY A 80 3.04 -3.37 17.46
C GLY A 80 4.48 -2.96 17.77
N ASN A 81 5.17 -2.32 16.82
CA ASN A 81 6.54 -1.86 16.98
C ASN A 81 6.82 -0.57 16.18
N PRO A 82 6.22 0.57 16.59
CA PRO A 82 6.34 1.83 15.86
C PRO A 82 7.79 2.33 15.76
N SER A 83 8.62 2.13 16.79
CA SER A 83 10.02 2.57 16.77
C SER A 83 10.82 1.86 15.68
N SER A 84 10.59 0.56 15.47
CA SER A 84 11.21 -0.19 14.38
C SER A 84 10.71 0.28 13.01
N PHE A 85 9.43 0.62 12.88
CA PHE A 85 8.86 1.13 11.62
C PHE A 85 9.50 2.47 11.25
N TYR A 86 9.53 3.43 12.17
CA TYR A 86 10.08 4.77 11.91
C TYR A 86 11.57 4.73 11.64
N ARG A 87 12.33 3.88 12.35
CA ARG A 87 13.75 3.67 12.06
C ARG A 87 13.96 3.16 10.64
N MET A 88 13.20 2.15 10.20
CA MET A 88 13.29 1.65 8.82
C MET A 88 12.91 2.74 7.81
N ALA A 89 11.85 3.50 8.07
CA ALA A 89 11.40 4.58 7.19
C ALA A 89 12.48 5.65 7.01
N GLU A 90 13.11 6.08 8.11
CA GLU A 90 14.19 7.07 8.09
C GLU A 90 15.46 6.54 7.40
N GLU A 91 15.91 5.33 7.76
CA GLU A 91 17.10 4.71 7.16
C GLU A 91 16.94 4.53 5.64
N SER A 92 15.77 4.06 5.19
CA SER A 92 15.50 3.83 3.77
C SER A 92 15.50 5.13 2.97
N ILE A 93 14.82 6.17 3.48
CA ILE A 93 14.75 7.48 2.81
C ILE A 93 16.12 8.14 2.75
N ASN A 94 16.93 8.03 3.81
CA ASN A 94 18.25 8.64 3.86
C ASN A 94 19.29 7.92 2.99
N LEU A 95 19.10 6.64 2.70
CA LEU A 95 19.99 5.86 1.85
C LEU A 95 19.82 6.21 0.37
N ASP A 96 18.60 6.10 -0.15
CA ASP A 96 18.27 6.51 -1.52
C ASP A 96 16.77 6.80 -1.65
N GLN A 97 16.40 8.07 -1.43
CA GLN A 97 15.02 8.51 -1.51
C GLN A 97 14.39 8.23 -2.88
N ALA A 98 15.12 8.40 -3.99
CA ALA A 98 14.56 8.21 -5.32
C ALA A 98 14.21 6.75 -5.57
N THR A 99 15.08 5.83 -5.14
CA THR A 99 14.80 4.39 -5.23
C THR A 99 13.61 3.99 -4.38
N VAL A 100 13.49 4.49 -3.15
CA VAL A 100 12.36 4.14 -2.26
C VAL A 100 11.03 4.68 -2.82
N GLU A 101 11.00 5.93 -3.28
CA GLU A 101 9.80 6.55 -3.88
C GLU A 101 9.33 5.77 -5.12
N ASN A 102 10.26 5.44 -6.02
CA ASN A 102 9.95 4.62 -7.20
C ASN A 102 9.55 3.19 -6.82
N GLY A 103 10.12 2.65 -5.75
CA GLY A 103 9.77 1.34 -5.20
C GLY A 103 8.33 1.28 -4.72
N VAL A 104 7.85 2.30 -4.00
CA VAL A 104 6.46 2.41 -3.55
C VAL A 104 5.50 2.53 -4.75
N VAL A 105 5.85 3.34 -5.76
CA VAL A 105 5.06 3.42 -7.01
C VAL A 105 4.95 2.06 -7.68
N LEU A 106 6.08 1.35 -7.84
CA LEU A 106 6.12 0.03 -8.45
C LEU A 106 5.31 -1.00 -7.65
N MET A 107 5.40 -0.98 -6.33
CA MET A 107 4.64 -1.85 -5.42
C MET A 107 3.13 -1.68 -5.63
N PHE A 108 2.64 -0.45 -5.70
CA PHE A 108 1.22 -0.19 -5.98
C PHE A 108 0.81 -0.66 -7.39
N LEU A 109 1.66 -0.48 -8.40
CA LEU A 109 1.38 -1.00 -9.74
C LEU A 109 1.34 -2.53 -9.79
N ILE A 110 2.23 -3.21 -9.05
CA ILE A 110 2.21 -4.66 -8.89
C ILE A 110 0.91 -5.10 -8.22
N TYR A 111 0.48 -4.42 -7.14
CA TYR A 111 -0.77 -4.73 -6.46
C TYR A 111 -1.98 -4.55 -7.37
N ALA A 112 -2.01 -3.48 -8.17
CA ALA A 112 -3.02 -3.29 -9.20
C ALA A 112 -3.03 -4.41 -10.23
N GLY A 113 -1.85 -4.79 -10.74
CA GLY A 113 -1.68 -5.89 -11.69
C GLY A 113 -2.17 -7.23 -11.12
N LEU A 114 -1.80 -7.55 -9.88
CA LEU A 114 -2.26 -8.75 -9.18
C LEU A 114 -3.77 -8.74 -8.97
N ALA A 115 -4.35 -7.60 -8.57
CA ALA A 115 -5.79 -7.47 -8.43
C ALA A 115 -6.50 -7.71 -9.77
N LEU A 116 -6.08 -7.05 -10.86
CA LEU A 116 -6.65 -7.24 -12.19
C LEU A 116 -6.48 -8.67 -12.71
N PHE A 117 -5.31 -9.26 -12.49
CA PHE A 117 -5.04 -10.65 -12.83
C PHE A 117 -5.97 -11.60 -12.08
N SER A 118 -6.19 -11.37 -10.78
CA SER A 118 -7.08 -12.20 -9.97
C SER A 118 -8.51 -12.26 -10.51
N ARG A 119 -9.00 -11.18 -11.12
CA ARG A 119 -10.33 -11.13 -11.77
C ARG A 119 -10.44 -12.06 -12.98
N MET A 120 -9.32 -12.36 -13.64
CA MET A 120 -9.33 -13.28 -14.79
C MET A 120 -9.35 -14.74 -14.35
N VAL A 121 -8.96 -15.02 -13.10
CA VAL A 121 -8.82 -16.37 -12.55
C VAL A 121 -9.99 -16.76 -11.61
N PHE A 122 -10.58 -15.77 -10.93
CA PHE A 122 -11.67 -15.91 -9.95
C PHE A 122 -12.84 -14.98 -10.28
#